data_AF-A0A949HI83-F1
#
_entry.id   AF-A0A949HI83-F1
#
_cell.length_a   1.000
_cell.length_b   1.000
_cell.length_c   1.000
_cell.angle_alpha   90.00
_cell.angle_beta   90.00
_cell.angle_gamma   90.00
#
_symmetry.space_group_name_H-M   'P 1'
#
loop_
_entity.id
_entity.type
_entity.pdbx_description
1 polymer ?
#
loop_
_entity_poly.entity_id
_entity_poly.type
_entity_poly.pdbx_seq_one_letter_code
_entity_poly.pdbx_strand_id
1 'polypeptide(L)'
;MMLADRSLDRVLIHRLDAASAALAARWSPELRFDRHEPFFPLLAGVTLFDADGPSPSFPRQISLAPATPGARAAAQVIEYAIWWDWDIGHLYELEHVWVYLDAAGDLLRCEASAHGSFAELRAPDTPGVARHAGRPVVYAEPGKHAFAASAAAHRPAVPRTTGRATRELVGNAGLLVTPLFRGVLQRTPRRDLLARSYLTPFAFDPAYAFEQHRCLGAAQLVPWAALCDWIPGRIAWWLARLEHELGPEHYEPWRIGHRGAPAYAPDNSLAGIDAAARLGAQLVELDVQCSADGVPLAAHDAVWRVPGRDAAWLPLDRLDAATLARRPEAPATLETLVQRCREQRLGIYLELKDGRAIEPALTVLRRQGWLEHTIGASFRPDWVAEWVAQSAGPGAVLFAGRHVDPVALARGCGAEYVHPCWERLGPRPDALLDDAWMQRVTDAGLGVICWHEERPPVIAALRRRGVAGICSDRPELLRGP
;
A
#
# COMPACT_ATOMS: atom_id res chain seq x y z
N MET A 1 0.85 30.65 -7.39
CA MET A 1 0.99 30.53 -8.86
C MET A 1 0.68 29.08 -9.18
N MET A 2 -0.46 28.78 -9.82
CA MET A 2 -0.79 27.40 -10.24
C MET A 2 0.43 26.80 -10.94
N LEU A 3 0.90 25.64 -10.48
CA LEU A 3 1.92 24.90 -11.21
C LEU A 3 1.27 24.49 -12.54
N ALA A 4 1.53 25.24 -13.60
CA ALA A 4 1.03 24.89 -14.93
C ALA A 4 1.52 23.48 -15.28
N ASP A 5 0.61 22.57 -15.64
CA ASP A 5 0.96 21.20 -16.02
C ASP A 5 1.60 21.18 -17.42
N ARG A 6 2.83 21.67 -17.51
CA ARG A 6 3.70 21.55 -18.68
C ARG A 6 4.56 20.30 -18.61
N SER A 7 4.36 19.46 -17.61
CA SER A 7 5.20 18.28 -17.39
C SER A 7 4.89 17.22 -18.45
N LEU A 8 3.63 17.03 -18.83
CA LEU A 8 3.21 16.08 -19.85
C LEU A 8 3.79 16.44 -21.24
N ASP A 9 3.79 17.72 -21.60
CA ASP A 9 4.34 18.18 -22.88
C ASP A 9 5.81 17.77 -23.09
N ARG A 10 6.59 17.68 -22.00
CA ARG A 10 8.02 17.32 -22.06
C ARG A 10 8.26 15.87 -22.46
N VAL A 11 7.36 14.94 -22.15
CA VAL A 11 7.51 13.54 -22.59
C VAL A 11 6.94 13.33 -23.97
N LEU A 12 5.85 14.03 -24.31
CA LEU A 12 5.16 13.87 -25.60
C LEU A 12 5.94 14.42 -26.81
N ILE A 13 7.00 15.22 -26.62
CA ILE A 13 7.89 15.59 -27.74
C ILE A 13 8.73 14.42 -28.24
N HIS A 14 8.95 13.39 -27.40
CA HIS A 14 9.68 12.20 -27.80
C HIS A 14 8.77 11.29 -28.61
N ARG A 15 9.26 10.86 -29.77
CA ARG A 15 8.50 10.04 -30.72
C ARG A 15 9.28 8.78 -31.05
N LEU A 16 8.55 7.68 -31.18
CA LEU A 16 9.02 6.52 -31.93
C LEU A 16 9.23 6.94 -33.40
N ASP A 17 10.09 6.23 -34.13
CA ASP A 17 10.13 6.39 -35.59
C ASP A 17 8.76 6.01 -36.20
N ALA A 18 8.49 6.48 -37.42
CA ALA A 18 7.17 6.35 -38.02
C ALA A 18 6.68 4.89 -38.16
N ALA A 19 7.58 3.95 -38.45
CA ALA A 19 7.23 2.54 -38.62
C ALA A 19 6.89 1.90 -37.26
N SER A 20 7.75 2.12 -36.27
CA SER A 20 7.52 1.65 -34.89
C SER A 20 6.26 2.26 -34.28
N ALA A 21 6.02 3.56 -34.51
CA ALA A 21 4.82 4.26 -34.04
C ALA A 21 3.54 3.67 -34.66
N ALA A 22 3.54 3.41 -35.97
CA ALA A 22 2.40 2.83 -36.66
C ALA A 22 2.11 1.39 -36.18
N LEU A 23 3.16 0.59 -35.99
CA LEU A 23 3.05 -0.77 -35.48
C LEU A 23 2.51 -0.81 -34.04
N ALA A 24 3.11 -0.03 -33.15
CA ALA A 24 2.67 0.07 -31.75
C ALA A 24 1.24 0.64 -31.66
N ALA A 25 0.92 1.66 -32.46
CA ALA A 25 -0.43 2.19 -32.50
C ALA A 25 -1.44 1.17 -33.05
N ARG A 26 -1.07 0.32 -34.03
CA ARG A 26 -1.95 -0.75 -34.55
C ARG A 26 -2.27 -1.79 -33.47
N TRP A 27 -1.28 -2.17 -32.67
CA TRP A 27 -1.40 -3.24 -31.69
C TRP A 27 -1.57 -2.77 -30.24
N SER A 28 -1.69 -1.45 -30.01
CA SER A 28 -1.98 -0.91 -28.68
C SER A 28 -3.22 -1.59 -28.11
N PRO A 29 -3.11 -2.18 -26.90
CA PRO A 29 -4.20 -2.90 -26.28
C PRO A 29 -5.39 -1.99 -26.01
N GLU A 30 -6.59 -2.56 -26.14
CA GLU A 30 -7.80 -1.95 -25.63
C GLU A 30 -7.96 -2.35 -24.17
N LEU A 31 -7.85 -1.35 -23.30
CA LEU A 31 -7.96 -1.53 -21.86
C LEU A 31 -9.42 -1.30 -21.45
N ARG A 32 -9.99 -2.28 -20.74
CA ARG A 32 -11.37 -2.28 -20.24
C ARG A 32 -11.34 -2.03 -18.73
N PHE A 33 -12.13 -1.06 -18.28
CA PHE A 33 -12.21 -0.63 -16.89
C PHE A 33 -13.65 -0.71 -16.39
N ASP A 34 -13.79 -0.83 -15.07
CA ASP A 34 -15.07 -0.75 -14.39
C ASP A 34 -15.81 0.55 -14.69
N ARG A 35 -17.14 0.52 -14.67
CA ARG A 35 -18.01 1.69 -14.83
C ARG A 35 -17.65 2.82 -13.87
N HIS A 36 -17.20 2.50 -12.66
CA HIS A 36 -16.89 3.49 -11.63
C HIS A 36 -15.40 3.79 -11.48
N GLU A 37 -14.53 3.26 -12.36
CA GLU A 37 -13.09 3.52 -12.32
C GLU A 37 -12.81 5.03 -12.43
N PRO A 38 -12.10 5.65 -11.45
CA PRO A 38 -11.79 7.07 -11.48
C PRO A 38 -10.52 7.42 -12.26
N PHE A 39 -9.59 6.47 -12.46
CA PHE A 39 -8.27 6.74 -13.04
C PHE A 39 -8.01 5.98 -14.34
N PHE A 40 -7.37 6.65 -15.30
CA PHE A 40 -7.10 6.12 -16.63
C PHE A 40 -5.65 6.38 -17.04
N PRO A 41 -5.08 5.55 -17.92
CA PRO A 41 -3.69 5.70 -18.34
C PRO A 41 -3.51 6.94 -19.20
N LEU A 42 -2.36 7.59 -19.07
CA LEU A 42 -2.03 8.82 -19.78
C LEU A 42 -1.15 8.57 -21.00
N LEU A 43 -0.16 7.69 -20.87
CA LEU A 43 0.78 7.33 -21.92
C LEU A 43 1.35 5.92 -21.70
N ALA A 44 2.04 5.39 -22.69
CA ALA A 44 2.83 4.18 -22.55
C ALA A 44 4.21 4.33 -23.16
N GLY A 45 5.21 3.82 -22.44
CA GLY A 45 6.56 3.59 -22.92
C GLY A 45 6.57 2.32 -23.75
N VAL A 46 7.13 2.39 -24.96
CA VAL A 46 7.17 1.28 -25.90
C VAL A 46 8.61 0.79 -26.07
N THR A 47 8.77 -0.53 -26.01
CA THR A 47 10.00 -1.25 -26.39
C THR A 47 9.64 -2.29 -27.44
N LEU A 48 10.41 -2.36 -28.53
CA LEU A 48 10.27 -3.38 -29.57
C LEU A 48 11.39 -4.39 -29.46
N PHE A 49 11.05 -5.68 -29.57
CA PHE A 49 12.01 -6.78 -29.54
C PHE A 49 11.92 -7.57 -30.84
N ASP A 50 13.04 -7.65 -31.55
CA ASP A 50 13.24 -8.52 -32.72
C ASP A 50 14.09 -9.77 -32.37
N ALA A 51 14.50 -9.89 -31.11
CA ALA A 51 15.27 -10.98 -30.56
C ALA A 51 15.01 -11.12 -29.06
N ASP A 52 15.36 -12.28 -28.50
CA ASP A 52 15.28 -12.53 -27.05
C ASP A 52 16.16 -11.53 -26.28
N GLY A 53 15.69 -11.13 -25.09
CA GLY A 53 16.43 -10.19 -24.26
C GLY A 53 15.70 -9.76 -23.00
N PRO A 54 16.37 -9.03 -22.10
CA PRO A 54 15.74 -8.52 -20.89
C PRO A 54 14.73 -7.42 -21.21
N SER A 55 13.58 -7.45 -20.54
CA SER A 55 12.69 -6.28 -20.50
C SER A 55 13.38 -5.14 -19.74
N PRO A 56 13.44 -3.92 -20.30
CA PRO A 56 14.04 -2.78 -19.61
C PRO A 56 13.11 -2.16 -18.55
N SER A 57 11.81 -2.46 -18.58
CA SER A 57 10.80 -1.85 -17.69
C SER A 57 10.22 -2.83 -16.67
N PHE A 58 10.45 -4.14 -16.83
CA PHE A 58 9.92 -5.19 -15.96
C PHE A 58 10.99 -6.27 -15.71
N PRO A 59 11.09 -6.85 -14.49
CA PRO A 59 12.12 -7.85 -14.16
C PRO A 59 11.84 -9.23 -14.79
N ARG A 60 11.96 -9.33 -16.12
CA ARG A 60 11.74 -10.56 -16.89
C ARG A 60 12.64 -10.67 -18.12
N GLN A 61 12.72 -11.88 -18.69
CA GLN A 61 13.23 -12.11 -20.04
C GLN A 61 12.08 -12.19 -21.03
N ILE A 62 12.24 -11.53 -22.18
CA ILE A 62 11.41 -11.68 -23.36
C ILE A 62 11.99 -12.81 -24.20
N SER A 63 11.16 -13.77 -24.60
CA SER A 63 11.55 -14.83 -25.52
C SER A 63 10.56 -14.93 -26.68
N LEU A 64 11.11 -14.97 -27.89
CA LEU A 64 10.38 -15.16 -29.14
C LEU A 64 10.09 -16.65 -29.40
N ALA A 65 10.71 -17.55 -28.63
CA ALA A 65 10.45 -18.97 -28.72
C ALA A 65 8.97 -19.30 -28.43
N PRO A 66 8.43 -20.40 -29.01
CA PRO A 66 7.08 -20.83 -28.71
C PRO A 66 6.91 -21.16 -27.22
N ALA A 67 5.81 -20.69 -26.62
CA ALA A 67 5.49 -20.99 -25.22
C ALA A 67 5.16 -22.47 -24.97
N THR A 68 4.70 -23.18 -26.02
CA THR A 68 4.38 -24.61 -25.98
C THR A 68 4.98 -25.33 -27.19
N PRO A 69 5.39 -26.61 -27.05
CA PRO A 69 5.86 -27.40 -28.17
C PRO A 69 4.84 -27.45 -29.31
N GLY A 70 5.27 -27.17 -30.54
CA GLY A 70 4.42 -27.17 -31.73
C GLY A 70 3.68 -25.85 -32.02
N ALA A 71 3.74 -24.86 -31.13
CA ALA A 71 3.27 -23.50 -31.44
C ALA A 71 4.27 -22.75 -32.35
N ARG A 72 3.79 -21.70 -33.03
CA ARG A 72 4.64 -20.84 -33.86
C ARG A 72 5.52 -19.96 -32.96
N ALA A 73 6.73 -19.66 -33.43
CA ALA A 73 7.59 -18.67 -32.80
C ALA A 73 7.09 -17.25 -33.14
N ALA A 74 7.31 -16.31 -32.22
CA ALA A 74 7.12 -14.90 -32.52
C ALA A 74 8.30 -14.41 -33.38
N ALA A 75 8.04 -13.46 -34.27
CA ALA A 75 9.08 -12.72 -34.98
C ALA A 75 9.38 -11.39 -34.29
N GLN A 76 8.40 -10.85 -33.55
CA GLN A 76 8.53 -9.55 -32.88
C GLN A 76 7.65 -9.49 -31.63
N VAL A 77 8.08 -8.70 -30.64
CA VAL A 77 7.29 -8.40 -29.43
C VAL A 77 7.22 -6.90 -29.23
N ILE A 78 6.03 -6.41 -28.88
CA ILE A 78 5.81 -5.03 -28.46
C ILE A 78 5.52 -5.05 -26.97
N GLU A 79 6.37 -4.40 -26.19
CA GLU A 79 6.15 -4.14 -24.78
C GLU A 79 5.54 -2.75 -24.61
N TYR A 80 4.45 -2.67 -23.86
CA TYR A 80 3.83 -1.43 -23.41
C TYR A 80 3.99 -1.34 -21.90
N ALA A 81 4.82 -0.41 -21.43
CA ALA A 81 4.88 0.01 -20.02
C ALA A 81 3.91 1.19 -19.85
N ILE A 82 2.73 0.91 -19.31
CA ILE A 82 1.57 1.81 -19.32
C ILE A 82 1.56 2.62 -18.02
N TRP A 83 1.46 3.95 -18.13
CA TRP A 83 1.56 4.87 -17.00
C TRP A 83 0.20 5.46 -16.59
N TRP A 84 -0.04 5.46 -15.27
CA TRP A 84 -1.06 6.24 -14.60
C TRP A 84 -0.42 7.19 -13.61
N ASP A 85 -1.02 8.37 -13.43
CA ASP A 85 -0.64 9.21 -12.30
C ASP A 85 -1.17 8.69 -10.96
N TRP A 86 -2.18 7.82 -10.97
CA TRP A 86 -2.86 7.38 -9.75
C TRP A 86 -3.40 5.94 -9.89
N ASP A 87 -3.08 5.13 -8.90
CA ASP A 87 -3.85 3.95 -8.45
C ASP A 87 -4.77 4.38 -7.30
N ILE A 88 -5.83 3.64 -6.98
CA ILE A 88 -6.66 4.01 -5.82
C ILE A 88 -5.89 3.92 -4.48
N GLY A 89 -4.81 3.15 -4.44
CA GLY A 89 -3.98 2.92 -3.25
C GLY A 89 -2.74 3.80 -3.14
N HIS A 90 -2.21 4.33 -4.24
CA HIS A 90 -0.95 5.08 -4.24
C HIS A 90 -0.81 6.08 -5.40
N LEU A 91 0.11 7.03 -5.21
CA LEU A 91 0.59 7.90 -6.29
C LEU A 91 1.32 7.04 -7.32
N TYR A 92 0.85 7.13 -8.57
CA TYR A 92 1.23 6.44 -9.80
C TYR A 92 1.03 4.92 -9.87
N GLU A 93 0.86 4.40 -11.09
CA GLU A 93 0.96 2.98 -11.41
C GLU A 93 1.71 2.76 -12.74
N LEU A 94 2.41 1.64 -12.85
CA LEU A 94 3.12 1.19 -14.05
C LEU A 94 2.84 -0.31 -14.32
N GLU A 95 1.80 -0.58 -15.09
CA GLU A 95 1.43 -1.93 -15.53
C GLU A 95 1.84 -2.19 -16.99
N HIS A 96 1.96 -3.46 -17.36
CA HIS A 96 2.60 -3.88 -18.59
C HIS A 96 1.71 -4.80 -19.43
N VAL A 97 1.80 -4.65 -20.75
CA VAL A 97 1.24 -5.56 -21.74
C VAL A 97 2.31 -5.91 -22.76
N TRP A 98 2.45 -7.19 -23.09
CA TRP A 98 3.36 -7.68 -24.13
C TRP A 98 2.58 -8.34 -25.26
N VAL A 99 2.74 -7.81 -26.47
CA VAL A 99 2.06 -8.27 -27.67
C VAL A 99 3.05 -8.99 -28.58
N TYR A 100 2.86 -10.28 -28.80
CA TYR A 100 3.72 -11.10 -29.63
C TYR A 100 3.13 -11.25 -31.02
N LEU A 101 3.94 -10.98 -32.04
CA LEU A 101 3.57 -11.01 -33.45
C LEU A 101 4.33 -12.11 -34.18
N ASP A 102 3.69 -12.76 -35.15
CA ASP A 102 4.37 -13.68 -36.06
C ASP A 102 5.10 -12.94 -37.20
N ALA A 103 5.74 -13.68 -38.11
CA ALA A 103 6.49 -13.12 -39.23
C ALA A 103 5.63 -12.34 -40.25
N ALA A 104 4.31 -12.52 -40.25
CA ALA A 104 3.38 -11.73 -41.06
C ALA A 104 2.94 -10.43 -40.34
N GLY A 105 3.36 -10.24 -39.09
CA GLY A 105 2.96 -9.11 -38.26
C GLY A 105 1.57 -9.28 -37.63
N ASP A 106 1.06 -10.51 -37.57
CA ASP A 106 -0.23 -10.84 -36.98
C ASP A 106 -0.08 -11.26 -35.51
N LEU A 107 -1.04 -10.87 -34.68
CA LEU A 107 -1.06 -11.20 -33.25
C LEU A 107 -1.08 -12.72 -33.03
N LEU A 108 -0.04 -13.22 -32.37
CA LEU A 108 0.16 -14.61 -31.99
C LEU A 108 -0.34 -14.87 -30.56
N ARG A 109 0.10 -14.05 -29.60
CA ARG A 109 -0.30 -14.12 -28.18
C ARG A 109 -0.10 -12.78 -27.48
N CYS A 110 -0.69 -12.65 -26.29
CA CYS A 110 -0.62 -11.44 -25.47
C CYS A 110 -0.40 -11.85 -24.02
N GLU A 111 0.50 -11.16 -23.33
CA GLU A 111 0.74 -11.32 -21.90
C GLU A 111 0.49 -9.98 -21.21
N ALA A 112 0.14 -9.99 -19.94
CA ALA A 112 0.00 -8.77 -19.16
C ALA A 112 0.42 -8.99 -17.70
N SER A 113 0.81 -7.92 -17.03
CA SER A 113 1.18 -7.96 -15.62
C SER A 113 -0.02 -7.82 -14.69
N ALA A 114 0.12 -8.42 -13.52
CA ALA A 114 -0.85 -8.35 -12.43
C ALA A 114 -0.10 -8.51 -11.10
N HIS A 115 -0.15 -7.48 -10.25
CA HIS A 115 0.45 -7.51 -8.90
C HIS A 115 1.93 -7.91 -8.89
N GLY A 116 2.72 -7.37 -9.82
CA GLY A 116 4.16 -7.67 -9.93
C GLY A 116 4.50 -9.03 -10.55
N SER A 117 3.50 -9.83 -10.93
CA SER A 117 3.65 -11.03 -11.76
C SER A 117 3.16 -10.77 -13.19
N PHE A 118 3.28 -11.73 -14.09
CA PHE A 118 2.69 -11.65 -15.42
C PHE A 118 2.20 -13.01 -15.89
N ALA A 119 1.21 -13.00 -16.78
CA ALA A 119 0.65 -14.21 -17.36
C ALA A 119 0.15 -13.98 -18.79
N GLU A 120 0.03 -15.06 -19.56
CA GLU A 120 -0.61 -15.02 -20.87
C GLU A 120 -2.12 -14.80 -20.72
N LEU A 121 -2.66 -13.88 -21.52
CA LEU A 121 -4.07 -13.56 -21.56
C LEU A 121 -4.85 -14.61 -22.35
N ARG A 122 -5.32 -15.64 -21.64
CA ARG A 122 -6.15 -16.72 -22.19
C ARG A 122 -7.57 -16.63 -21.65
N ALA A 123 -8.55 -16.45 -22.54
CA ALA A 123 -9.96 -16.54 -22.17
C ALA A 123 -10.34 -18.02 -21.96
N PRO A 124 -11.13 -18.38 -20.93
CA PRO A 124 -11.52 -19.77 -20.66
C PRO A 124 -12.28 -20.41 -21.83
N ASP A 125 -13.14 -19.63 -22.50
CA ASP A 125 -14.13 -20.13 -23.44
C ASP A 125 -13.83 -19.76 -24.90
N THR A 126 -12.73 -19.04 -25.16
CA THR A 126 -12.36 -18.60 -26.51
C THR A 126 -10.92 -18.97 -26.81
N PRO A 127 -10.66 -19.74 -27.88
CA PRO A 127 -9.29 -20.01 -28.29
C PRO A 127 -8.54 -18.72 -28.64
N GLY A 128 -7.43 -18.46 -27.94
CA GLY A 128 -6.55 -17.33 -28.19
C GLY A 128 -6.88 -16.06 -27.41
N VAL A 129 -6.26 -14.95 -27.81
CA VAL A 129 -6.39 -13.64 -27.16
C VAL A 129 -7.70 -12.97 -27.58
N ALA A 130 -8.48 -12.48 -26.63
CA ALA A 130 -9.69 -11.70 -26.90
C ALA A 130 -9.36 -10.45 -27.72
N ARG A 131 -10.18 -10.13 -28.73
CA ARG A 131 -9.96 -8.98 -29.61
C ARG A 131 -11.19 -8.10 -29.80
N HIS A 132 -10.96 -6.80 -29.95
CA HIS A 132 -11.96 -5.83 -30.40
C HIS A 132 -11.32 -4.91 -31.43
N ALA A 133 -11.98 -4.69 -32.57
CA ALA A 133 -11.43 -3.96 -33.72
C ALA A 133 -10.01 -4.40 -34.12
N GLY A 134 -9.72 -5.70 -34.01
CA GLY A 134 -8.42 -6.29 -34.33
C GLY A 134 -7.34 -6.18 -33.23
N ARG A 135 -7.57 -5.43 -32.15
CA ARG A 135 -6.62 -5.21 -31.05
C ARG A 135 -6.81 -6.21 -29.92
N PRO A 136 -5.76 -6.56 -29.15
CA PRO A 136 -5.93 -7.33 -27.93
C PRO A 136 -6.74 -6.55 -26.90
N VAL A 137 -7.65 -7.23 -26.21
CA VAL A 137 -8.47 -6.67 -25.13
C VAL A 137 -7.92 -7.14 -23.79
N VAL A 138 -7.78 -6.20 -22.85
CA VAL A 138 -7.25 -6.45 -21.50
C VAL A 138 -8.19 -5.81 -20.48
N TYR A 139 -8.49 -6.52 -19.39
CA TYR A 139 -9.38 -6.03 -18.33
C TYR A 139 -8.54 -5.64 -17.12
N ALA A 140 -8.70 -4.41 -16.62
CA ALA A 140 -7.95 -3.88 -15.47
C ALA A 140 -8.76 -4.04 -14.17
N GLU A 141 -8.16 -4.60 -13.13
CA GLU A 141 -8.83 -4.73 -11.82
C GLU A 141 -9.30 -3.35 -11.33
N PRO A 142 -10.56 -3.21 -10.88
CA PRO A 142 -11.10 -1.92 -10.44
C PRO A 142 -10.22 -1.28 -9.35
N GLY A 143 -9.70 -0.09 -9.64
CA GLY A 143 -8.89 0.73 -8.76
C GLY A 143 -7.48 0.19 -8.46
N LYS A 144 -7.14 -1.04 -8.83
CA LYS A 144 -5.83 -1.70 -8.61
C LYS A 144 -5.04 -1.97 -9.89
N HIS A 145 -5.73 -1.91 -11.02
CA HIS A 145 -5.23 -2.00 -12.39
C HIS A 145 -4.46 -3.28 -12.80
N ALA A 146 -4.39 -4.30 -11.95
CA ALA A 146 -3.90 -5.62 -12.33
C ALA A 146 -4.66 -6.19 -13.53
N PHE A 147 -3.96 -6.72 -14.53
CA PHE A 147 -4.60 -7.13 -15.78
C PHE A 147 -5.06 -8.57 -15.81
N ALA A 148 -6.18 -8.81 -16.52
CA ALA A 148 -6.70 -10.14 -16.79
C ALA A 148 -7.32 -10.27 -18.20
N ALA A 149 -7.51 -11.52 -18.63
CA ALA A 149 -8.02 -11.85 -19.95
C ALA A 149 -9.54 -11.65 -20.09
N SER A 150 -10.27 -11.53 -18.98
CA SER A 150 -11.73 -11.37 -18.99
C SER A 150 -12.24 -10.61 -17.77
N ALA A 151 -13.41 -9.99 -17.91
CA ALA A 151 -14.13 -9.37 -16.78
C ALA A 151 -14.44 -10.36 -15.65
N ALA A 152 -14.67 -11.65 -15.99
CA ALA A 152 -15.01 -12.67 -15.01
C ALA A 152 -13.84 -13.00 -14.07
N ALA A 153 -12.59 -12.85 -14.54
CA ALA A 153 -11.40 -13.10 -13.73
C ALA A 153 -11.27 -12.12 -12.55
N HIS A 154 -11.85 -10.92 -12.67
CA HIS A 154 -11.83 -9.90 -11.62
C HIS A 154 -13.01 -9.97 -10.67
N ARG A 155 -14.02 -10.80 -10.94
CA ARG A 155 -15.15 -10.96 -10.02
C ARG A 155 -14.67 -11.73 -8.80
N PRO A 156 -14.68 -11.11 -7.60
CA PRO A 156 -14.16 -11.76 -6.41
C PRO A 156 -15.04 -12.97 -6.03
N ALA A 157 -14.41 -14.07 -5.65
CA ALA A 157 -15.13 -15.23 -5.07
C ALA A 157 -15.82 -14.87 -3.74
N VAL A 158 -15.28 -13.87 -3.02
CA VAL A 158 -15.85 -13.30 -1.80
C VAL A 158 -15.87 -11.77 -1.94
N PRO A 159 -17.04 -11.11 -2.05
CA PRO A 159 -17.14 -9.67 -2.37
C PRO A 159 -16.42 -8.70 -1.40
N ARG A 160 -16.07 -9.15 -0.19
CA ARG A 160 -15.55 -8.29 0.89
C ARG A 160 -14.10 -7.84 0.73
N THR A 161 -13.22 -8.58 0.05
CA THR A 161 -11.77 -8.28 0.08
C THR A 161 -11.34 -7.22 -0.92
N THR A 162 -11.88 -7.23 -2.15
CA THR A 162 -11.56 -6.23 -3.18
C THR A 162 -12.25 -4.89 -2.90
N GLY A 163 -13.51 -4.90 -2.42
CA GLY A 163 -14.24 -3.68 -2.08
C GLY A 163 -13.58 -2.82 -1.01
N ARG A 164 -12.78 -3.40 -0.10
CA ARG A 164 -12.04 -2.60 0.90
C ARG A 164 -10.92 -1.78 0.29
N ALA A 165 -10.27 -2.27 -0.77
CA ALA A 165 -9.16 -1.57 -1.41
C ALA A 165 -9.62 -0.22 -2.01
N THR A 166 -10.83 -0.19 -2.57
CA THR A 166 -11.42 0.99 -3.21
C THR A 166 -12.27 1.85 -2.27
N ARG A 167 -12.47 1.43 -1.01
CA ARG A 167 -13.28 2.15 -0.01
C ARG A 167 -12.47 2.53 1.23
N GLU A 168 -12.22 1.58 2.13
CA GLU A 168 -11.60 1.86 3.42
C GLU A 168 -10.08 2.02 3.34
N LEU A 169 -9.42 1.38 2.37
CA LEU A 169 -7.96 1.35 2.22
C LEU A 169 -7.43 2.27 1.12
N VAL A 170 -8.26 3.21 0.66
CA VAL A 170 -7.87 4.20 -0.34
C VAL A 170 -6.65 4.97 0.12
N GLY A 171 -5.67 5.10 -0.77
CA GLY A 171 -4.41 5.78 -0.52
C GLY A 171 -3.50 5.15 0.55
N ASN A 172 -3.80 3.94 1.02
CA ASN A 172 -3.08 3.34 2.15
C ASN A 172 -1.59 3.09 1.88
N ALA A 173 -1.19 2.95 0.61
CA ALA A 173 0.20 2.75 0.22
C ALA A 173 0.96 4.08 -0.03
N GLY A 174 0.26 5.23 -0.07
CA GLY A 174 0.91 6.55 -0.15
C GLY A 174 1.71 6.75 -1.44
N LEU A 175 3.01 7.06 -1.31
CA LEU A 175 3.93 7.10 -2.44
C LEU A 175 4.59 5.73 -2.65
N LEU A 176 4.32 5.11 -3.81
CA LEU A 176 5.01 3.89 -4.21
C LEU A 176 6.48 4.19 -4.56
N VAL A 177 7.40 3.31 -4.15
CA VAL A 177 8.82 3.35 -4.55
C VAL A 177 9.23 1.97 -5.04
N THR A 178 9.13 1.74 -6.35
CA THR A 178 9.54 0.48 -6.97
C THR A 178 11.07 0.35 -7.01
N PRO A 179 11.62 -0.87 -7.22
CA PRO A 179 13.05 -1.06 -7.42
C PRO A 179 13.66 -0.17 -8.52
N LEU A 180 12.88 0.14 -9.57
CA LEU A 180 13.31 0.98 -10.69
C LEU A 180 13.68 2.40 -10.25
N PHE A 181 12.99 2.94 -9.25
CA PHE A 181 13.17 4.33 -8.78
C PHE A 181 13.77 4.42 -7.37
N ARG A 182 14.28 3.31 -6.85
CA ARG A 182 14.96 3.27 -5.55
C ARG A 182 16.19 4.18 -5.59
N GLY A 183 16.30 5.10 -4.63
CA GLY A 183 17.38 6.08 -4.56
C GLY A 183 17.14 7.35 -5.39
N VAL A 184 16.14 7.36 -6.27
CA VAL A 184 15.69 8.55 -7.00
C VAL A 184 14.47 9.16 -6.32
N LEU A 185 13.48 8.33 -6.00
CA LEU A 185 12.31 8.72 -5.22
C LEU A 185 12.57 8.47 -3.73
N GLN A 186 12.07 9.40 -2.92
CA GLN A 186 12.13 9.30 -1.46
C GLN A 186 10.71 9.30 -0.91
N ARG A 187 10.36 8.23 -0.20
CA ARG A 187 9.13 8.16 0.58
C ARG A 187 9.33 8.91 1.89
N THR A 188 8.32 9.69 2.28
CA THR A 188 8.26 10.30 3.61
C THR A 188 6.83 10.20 4.14
N PRO A 189 6.63 10.16 5.47
CA PRO A 189 5.29 10.17 6.07
C PRO A 189 4.40 11.32 5.57
N ARG A 190 4.99 12.49 5.30
CA ARG A 190 4.28 13.65 4.75
C ARG A 190 3.77 13.40 3.33
N ARG A 191 4.60 12.82 2.46
CA ARG A 191 4.23 12.49 1.07
C ARG A 191 3.13 11.43 1.03
N ASP A 192 3.22 10.43 1.90
CA ASP A 192 2.18 9.41 2.04
C ASP A 192 0.85 10.01 2.50
N LEU A 193 0.88 10.89 3.51
CA LEU A 193 -0.30 11.60 3.98
C LEU A 193 -0.95 12.40 2.84
N LEU A 194 -0.16 13.15 2.06
CA LEU A 194 -0.68 13.95 0.95
C LEU A 194 -1.31 13.09 -0.14
N ALA A 195 -0.63 12.02 -0.57
CA ALA A 195 -1.16 11.08 -1.55
C ALA A 195 -2.47 10.43 -1.06
N ARG A 196 -2.50 9.99 0.20
CA ARG A 196 -3.70 9.39 0.81
C ARG A 196 -4.87 10.35 0.91
N SER A 197 -4.58 11.58 1.32
CA SER A 197 -5.56 12.65 1.47
C SER A 197 -6.16 13.04 0.11
N TYR A 198 -5.33 13.11 -0.93
CA TYR A 198 -5.79 13.35 -2.30
C TYR A 198 -6.67 12.20 -2.83
N LEU A 199 -6.29 10.95 -2.55
CA LEU A 199 -7.01 9.77 -3.07
C LEU A 199 -8.34 9.51 -2.36
N THR A 200 -8.48 9.87 -1.08
CA THR A 200 -9.65 9.53 -0.25
C THR A 200 -11.01 9.92 -0.88
N PRO A 201 -11.19 11.12 -1.48
CA PRO A 201 -12.44 11.49 -2.15
C PRO A 201 -12.78 10.65 -3.39
N PHE A 202 -11.83 9.87 -3.93
CA PHE A 202 -12.03 9.00 -5.09
C PHE A 202 -12.46 7.58 -4.70
N ALA A 203 -12.71 7.32 -3.41
CA ALA A 203 -13.25 6.06 -2.94
C ALA A 203 -14.54 5.68 -3.69
N PHE A 204 -14.67 4.41 -4.10
CA PHE A 204 -15.80 3.95 -4.90
C PHE A 204 -16.15 2.47 -4.69
N ASP A 205 -17.37 2.14 -5.12
CA ASP A 205 -17.93 0.81 -5.12
C ASP A 205 -17.76 0.20 -6.52
N PRO A 206 -16.91 -0.81 -6.72
CA PRO A 206 -16.74 -1.42 -8.04
C PRO A 206 -18.05 -2.04 -8.53
N ALA A 207 -18.45 -1.73 -9.76
CA ALA A 207 -19.64 -2.33 -10.37
C ALA A 207 -19.38 -3.75 -10.93
N TYR A 208 -18.10 -4.09 -11.16
CA TYR A 208 -17.65 -5.21 -11.97
C TYR A 208 -18.30 -5.24 -13.37
N ALA A 209 -18.53 -4.04 -13.90
CA ALA A 209 -19.15 -3.78 -15.20
C ALA A 209 -18.14 -3.04 -16.08
N PHE A 210 -17.46 -3.78 -16.95
CA PHE A 210 -16.30 -3.30 -17.70
C PHE A 210 -16.66 -2.54 -18.99
N GLU A 211 -17.38 -1.43 -18.81
CA GLU A 211 -18.01 -0.65 -19.87
C GLU A 211 -17.11 0.48 -20.39
N GLN A 212 -16.21 0.96 -19.53
CA GLN A 212 -15.24 1.97 -19.93
C GLN A 212 -14.11 1.30 -20.71
N HIS A 213 -13.68 1.95 -21.80
CA HIS A 213 -12.57 1.47 -22.60
C HIS A 213 -11.64 2.62 -23.00
N ARG A 214 -10.33 2.33 -23.06
CA ARG A 214 -9.29 3.26 -23.48
C ARG A 214 -8.31 2.53 -24.40
N CYS A 215 -7.90 3.22 -25.45
CA CYS A 215 -6.78 2.83 -26.31
C CYS A 215 -5.82 4.03 -26.35
N LEU A 216 -4.53 3.79 -26.13
CA LEU A 216 -3.53 4.83 -26.27
C LEU A 216 -3.26 5.07 -27.76
N GLY A 217 -3.48 6.30 -28.21
CA GLY A 217 -3.20 6.68 -29.59
C GLY A 217 -1.70 6.85 -29.83
N ALA A 218 -1.26 6.92 -31.09
CA ALA A 218 0.15 7.09 -31.46
C ALA A 218 0.82 8.31 -30.76
N ALA A 219 0.06 9.36 -30.49
CA ALA A 219 0.56 10.55 -29.79
C ALA A 219 0.89 10.30 -28.31
N GLN A 220 0.33 9.25 -27.70
CA GLN A 220 0.52 8.84 -26.31
C GLN A 220 1.52 7.67 -26.17
N LEU A 221 2.07 7.19 -27.28
CA LEU A 221 3.08 6.14 -27.30
C LEU A 221 4.46 6.78 -27.50
N VAL A 222 5.32 6.63 -26.50
CA VAL A 222 6.67 7.22 -26.48
C VAL A 222 7.71 6.10 -26.29
N PRO A 223 8.99 6.31 -26.65
CA PRO A 223 10.04 5.35 -26.30
C PRO A 223 10.10 5.12 -24.78
N TRP A 224 10.29 3.87 -24.33
CA TRP A 224 10.38 3.55 -22.89
C TRP A 224 11.39 4.43 -22.15
N ALA A 225 12.58 4.64 -22.70
CA ALA A 225 13.62 5.47 -22.08
C ALA A 225 13.12 6.89 -21.76
N ALA A 226 12.35 7.50 -22.67
CA ALA A 226 11.78 8.84 -22.45
C ALA A 226 10.71 8.86 -21.35
N LEU A 227 9.86 7.83 -21.28
CA LEU A 227 8.90 7.70 -20.18
C LEU A 227 9.63 7.49 -18.84
N CYS A 228 10.59 6.56 -18.79
CA CYS A 228 11.35 6.23 -17.59
C CYS A 228 12.06 7.46 -17.01
N ASP A 229 12.71 8.26 -17.85
CA ASP A 229 13.40 9.49 -17.43
C ASP A 229 12.43 10.57 -16.94
N TRP A 230 11.20 10.58 -17.46
CA TRP A 230 10.17 11.57 -17.10
C TRP A 230 9.45 11.27 -15.79
N ILE A 231 9.23 9.99 -15.46
CA ILE A 231 8.42 9.54 -14.31
C ILE A 231 8.81 10.23 -12.98
N PRO A 232 10.09 10.26 -12.57
CA PRO A 232 10.46 10.91 -11.30
C PRO A 232 10.07 12.38 -11.24
N GLY A 233 10.17 13.10 -12.37
CA GLY A 233 9.77 14.49 -12.49
C GLY A 233 8.25 14.69 -12.40
N ARG A 234 7.46 13.77 -12.97
CA ARG A 234 5.99 13.79 -12.86
C ARG A 234 5.53 13.57 -11.42
N ILE A 235 6.11 12.59 -10.73
CA ILE A 235 5.82 12.31 -9.32
C ILE A 235 6.18 13.51 -8.45
N ALA A 236 7.37 14.08 -8.64
CA ALA A 236 7.79 15.27 -7.90
C ALA A 236 6.86 16.48 -8.13
N TRP A 237 6.39 16.67 -9.37
CA TRP A 237 5.41 17.71 -9.69
C TRP A 237 4.08 17.49 -8.97
N TRP A 238 3.55 16.26 -8.96
CA TRP A 238 2.32 15.94 -8.23
C TRP A 238 2.47 16.21 -6.72
N LEU A 239 3.57 15.78 -6.12
CA LEU A 239 3.83 16.01 -4.70
C LEU A 239 3.92 17.50 -4.37
N ALA A 240 4.67 18.29 -5.16
CA ALA A 240 4.76 19.73 -4.98
C ALA A 240 3.40 20.43 -5.17
N ARG A 241 2.59 19.94 -6.10
CA ARG A 241 1.23 20.42 -6.31
C ARG A 241 0.34 20.12 -5.09
N LEU A 242 0.36 18.91 -4.57
CA LEU A 242 -0.41 18.54 -3.38
C LEU A 242 0.03 19.32 -2.14
N GLU A 243 1.34 19.55 -1.97
CA GLU A 243 1.86 20.41 -0.89
C GLU A 243 1.30 21.85 -0.96
N HIS A 244 1.06 22.37 -2.17
CA HIS A 244 0.56 23.73 -2.37
C HIS A 244 -0.97 23.83 -2.34
N GLU A 245 -1.67 22.87 -2.92
CA GLU A 245 -3.12 22.93 -3.16
C GLU A 245 -3.95 22.21 -2.10
N LEU A 246 -3.39 21.21 -1.41
CA LEU A 246 -4.13 20.42 -0.44
C LEU A 246 -4.13 21.09 0.94
N GLY A 247 -5.26 21.75 1.24
CA GLY A 247 -5.49 22.39 2.52
C GLY A 247 -5.54 21.40 3.70
N PRO A 248 -5.16 21.80 4.92
CA PRO A 248 -5.13 20.91 6.08
C PRO A 248 -6.48 20.31 6.49
N GLU A 249 -7.59 20.93 6.09
CA GLU A 249 -8.94 20.41 6.24
C GLU A 249 -9.20 19.12 5.44
N HIS A 250 -8.37 18.85 4.43
CA HIS A 250 -8.46 17.65 3.60
C HIS A 250 -7.51 16.54 4.04
N TYR A 251 -6.72 16.73 5.11
CA TYR A 251 -5.78 15.70 5.56
C TYR A 251 -6.49 14.50 6.19
N GLU A 252 -6.15 13.34 5.65
CA GLU A 252 -6.66 12.03 6.06
C GLU A 252 -5.52 11.24 6.71
N PRO A 253 -5.36 11.30 8.05
CA PRO A 253 -4.44 10.41 8.76
C PRO A 253 -4.89 8.96 8.65
N TRP A 254 -3.97 8.02 8.88
CA TRP A 254 -4.38 6.63 9.10
C TRP A 254 -5.32 6.53 10.29
N ARG A 255 -6.38 5.76 10.09
CA ARG A 255 -7.31 5.34 11.13
C ARG A 255 -6.79 4.04 11.71
N ILE A 256 -6.27 4.11 12.93
CA ILE A 256 -5.61 2.99 13.59
C ILE A 256 -6.52 2.50 14.71
N GLY A 257 -6.91 1.23 14.65
CA GLY A 257 -7.66 0.62 15.74
C GLY A 257 -6.75 0.28 16.92
N HIS A 258 -6.88 1.01 18.03
CA HIS A 258 -6.08 0.77 19.24
C HIS A 258 -6.40 -0.62 19.79
N ARG A 259 -5.39 -1.49 19.92
CA ARG A 259 -5.55 -2.91 20.34
C ARG A 259 -6.66 -3.65 19.61
N GLY A 260 -6.91 -3.32 18.35
CA GLY A 260 -8.15 -3.68 17.65
C GLY A 260 -9.20 -2.60 17.79
N ALA A 261 -10.23 -2.85 18.60
CA ALA A 261 -11.31 -1.90 18.84
C ALA A 261 -11.97 -2.24 20.19
N PRO A 262 -11.31 -1.94 21.33
CA PRO A 262 -11.69 -2.42 22.66
C PRO A 262 -13.06 -1.92 23.13
N ALA A 263 -13.62 -0.89 22.50
CA ALA A 263 -15.00 -0.48 22.71
C ALA A 263 -16.03 -1.53 22.22
N TYR A 264 -15.62 -2.49 21.38
CA TYR A 264 -16.51 -3.42 20.67
C TYR A 264 -16.18 -4.90 20.87
N ALA A 265 -14.94 -5.22 21.20
CA ALA A 265 -14.45 -6.58 21.37
C ALA A 265 -13.27 -6.58 22.37
N PRO A 266 -12.85 -7.74 22.91
CA PRO A 266 -11.65 -7.81 23.74
C PRO A 266 -10.44 -7.20 23.03
N ASP A 267 -9.58 -6.52 23.79
CA ASP A 267 -8.34 -5.95 23.27
C ASP A 267 -7.39 -7.06 22.76
N ASN A 268 -6.51 -6.72 21.82
CA ASN A 268 -5.50 -7.62 21.27
C ASN A 268 -6.06 -8.99 20.80
N SER A 269 -7.28 -8.99 20.24
CA SER A 269 -8.01 -10.20 19.86
C SER A 269 -8.40 -10.24 18.39
N LEU A 270 -8.66 -11.45 17.87
CA LEU A 270 -9.20 -11.64 16.52
C LEU A 270 -10.50 -10.88 16.29
N ALA A 271 -11.40 -10.91 17.28
CA ALA A 271 -12.66 -10.18 17.23
C ALA A 271 -12.44 -8.65 17.21
N GLY A 272 -11.41 -8.15 17.90
CA GLY A 272 -10.98 -6.76 17.85
C GLY A 272 -10.48 -6.34 16.46
N ILE A 273 -9.66 -7.19 15.81
CA ILE A 273 -9.19 -6.97 14.44
C ILE A 273 -10.36 -6.95 13.46
N ASP A 274 -11.29 -7.90 13.56
CA ASP A 274 -12.49 -7.95 12.71
C ASP A 274 -13.40 -6.72 12.93
N ALA A 275 -13.54 -6.27 14.18
CA ALA A 275 -14.28 -5.06 14.50
C ALA A 275 -13.61 -3.82 13.88
N ALA A 276 -12.30 -3.65 14.05
CA ALA A 276 -11.54 -2.55 13.46
C ALA A 276 -11.66 -2.52 11.93
N ALA A 277 -11.52 -3.68 11.28
CA ALA A 277 -11.65 -3.82 9.83
C ALA A 277 -13.03 -3.35 9.34
N ARG A 278 -14.11 -3.78 10.03
CA ARG A 278 -15.50 -3.43 9.73
C ARG A 278 -15.79 -1.94 9.97
N LEU A 279 -15.14 -1.32 10.95
CA LEU A 279 -15.29 0.10 11.27
C LEU A 279 -14.47 1.00 10.31
N GLY A 280 -13.63 0.40 9.47
CA GLY A 280 -12.88 1.09 8.42
C GLY A 280 -11.50 1.56 8.85
N ALA A 281 -10.93 0.91 9.86
CA ALA A 281 -9.51 1.05 10.17
C ALA A 281 -8.65 0.60 8.97
N GLN A 282 -7.52 1.27 8.79
CA GLN A 282 -6.49 0.91 7.81
C GLN A 282 -5.37 0.11 8.47
N LEU A 283 -5.06 0.45 9.72
CA LEU A 283 -4.11 -0.27 10.57
C LEU A 283 -4.82 -0.71 11.86
N VAL A 284 -4.27 -1.74 12.47
CA VAL A 284 -4.58 -2.11 13.85
C VAL A 284 -3.31 -1.98 14.69
N GLU A 285 -3.42 -1.32 15.83
CA GLU A 285 -2.37 -1.30 16.84
C GLU A 285 -2.48 -2.56 17.70
N LEU A 286 -1.36 -3.20 18.00
CA LEU A 286 -1.29 -4.45 18.76
C LEU A 286 -0.06 -4.42 19.68
N ASP A 287 -0.24 -4.88 20.91
CA ASP A 287 0.84 -5.04 21.88
C ASP A 287 1.44 -6.45 21.80
N VAL A 288 2.77 -6.60 21.81
CA VAL A 288 3.41 -7.93 21.81
C VAL A 288 4.44 -8.11 22.93
N GLN A 289 4.39 -9.28 23.57
CA GLN A 289 5.33 -9.76 24.58
C GLN A 289 5.64 -11.25 24.37
N CYS A 290 6.72 -11.77 24.96
CA CYS A 290 7.06 -13.19 24.85
C CYS A 290 6.46 -14.05 25.97
N SER A 291 6.04 -15.26 25.58
CA SER A 291 5.83 -16.40 26.47
C SER A 291 7.15 -16.88 27.10
N ALA A 292 7.09 -17.88 27.98
CA ALA A 292 8.24 -18.53 28.61
C ALA A 292 9.24 -19.10 27.59
N ASP A 293 8.72 -19.68 26.51
CA ASP A 293 9.45 -20.35 25.43
C ASP A 293 9.63 -19.46 24.19
N GLY A 294 9.41 -18.14 24.32
CA GLY A 294 9.72 -17.16 23.28
C GLY A 294 8.65 -17.01 22.20
N VAL A 295 7.47 -17.62 22.35
CA VAL A 295 6.33 -17.40 21.46
C VAL A 295 5.80 -15.97 21.65
N PRO A 296 5.68 -15.16 20.57
CA PRO A 296 5.13 -13.82 20.67
C PRO A 296 3.61 -13.86 20.88
N LEU A 297 3.15 -13.28 21.98
CA LEU A 297 1.76 -13.22 22.42
C LEU A 297 1.25 -11.78 22.40
N ALA A 298 0.00 -11.63 21.98
CA ALA A 298 -0.68 -10.34 21.96
C ALA A 298 -1.16 -9.97 23.36
N ALA A 299 -0.45 -9.05 24.02
CA ALA A 299 -0.73 -8.70 25.41
C ALA A 299 -0.14 -7.34 25.78
N HIS A 300 -0.97 -6.49 26.37
CA HIS A 300 -0.55 -5.20 26.89
C HIS A 300 0.23 -5.31 28.21
N ASP A 301 -0.27 -6.10 29.16
CA ASP A 301 0.34 -6.28 30.48
C ASP A 301 1.20 -7.54 30.51
N ALA A 302 2.23 -7.58 31.35
CA ALA A 302 3.10 -8.76 31.53
C ALA A 302 2.39 -9.95 32.22
N VAL A 303 1.10 -9.79 32.52
CA VAL A 303 0.24 -10.78 33.14
C VAL A 303 -1.02 -10.98 32.29
N TRP A 304 -1.42 -12.24 32.13
CA TRP A 304 -2.68 -12.62 31.53
C TRP A 304 -3.75 -12.78 32.60
N ARG A 305 -4.85 -12.04 32.46
CA ARG A 305 -6.06 -12.23 33.27
C ARG A 305 -6.87 -13.39 32.72
N VAL A 306 -6.94 -14.50 33.47
CA VAL A 306 -7.64 -15.71 33.03
C VAL A 306 -9.15 -15.46 32.99
N PRO A 307 -9.82 -15.56 31.82
CA PRO A 307 -11.26 -15.36 31.73
C PRO A 307 -12.03 -16.36 32.61
N GLY A 308 -13.08 -15.88 33.28
CA GLY A 308 -13.96 -16.72 34.12
C GLY A 308 -13.34 -17.23 35.42
N ARG A 309 -12.14 -16.75 35.80
CA ARG A 309 -11.53 -17.00 37.12
C ARG A 309 -11.20 -15.68 37.78
N ASP A 310 -12.12 -15.18 38.60
CA ASP A 310 -11.90 -13.95 39.36
C ASP A 310 -10.59 -14.04 40.15
N ALA A 311 -9.73 -13.01 39.98
CA ALA A 311 -8.41 -12.84 40.58
C ALA A 311 -7.26 -13.77 40.11
N ALA A 312 -7.42 -14.62 39.09
CA ALA A 312 -6.31 -15.39 38.53
C ALA A 312 -5.52 -14.60 37.47
N TRP A 313 -4.35 -14.11 37.86
CA TRP A 313 -3.36 -13.48 36.97
C TRP A 313 -2.17 -14.43 36.77
N LEU A 314 -1.86 -14.76 35.53
CA LEU A 314 -0.72 -15.60 35.19
C LEU A 314 0.35 -14.77 34.47
N PRO A 315 1.59 -14.71 34.97
CA PRO A 315 2.67 -14.07 34.24
C PRO A 315 2.86 -14.73 32.86
N LEU A 316 3.09 -13.92 31.82
CA LEU A 316 3.27 -14.44 30.46
C LEU A 316 4.51 -15.34 30.36
N ASP A 317 5.54 -15.08 31.16
CA ASP A 317 6.75 -15.90 31.28
C ASP A 317 6.53 -17.26 31.99
N ARG A 318 5.30 -17.57 32.37
CA ARG A 318 4.85 -18.89 32.85
C ARG A 318 3.97 -19.62 31.87
N LEU A 319 3.61 -18.98 30.75
CA LEU A 319 2.87 -19.61 29.67
C LEU A 319 3.90 -20.17 28.67
N ASP A 320 3.82 -21.45 28.36
CA ASP A 320 4.56 -22.09 27.27
C ASP A 320 3.59 -22.53 26.16
N ALA A 321 4.10 -22.89 24.99
CA ALA A 321 3.28 -23.35 23.86
C ALA A 321 2.33 -24.50 24.25
N ALA A 322 2.77 -25.40 25.13
CA ALA A 322 1.96 -26.51 25.61
C ALA A 322 0.78 -26.03 26.48
N THR A 323 0.99 -25.01 27.30
CA THR A 323 -0.05 -24.39 28.14
C THR A 323 -1.03 -23.60 27.30
N LEU A 324 -0.55 -22.84 26.32
CA LEU A 324 -1.38 -22.09 25.37
C LEU A 324 -2.28 -23.04 24.57
N ALA A 325 -1.73 -24.14 24.05
CA ALA A 325 -2.50 -25.12 23.28
C ALA A 325 -3.63 -25.79 24.08
N ARG A 326 -3.51 -25.87 25.40
CA ARG A 326 -4.55 -26.41 26.31
C ARG A 326 -5.58 -25.37 26.75
N ARG A 327 -5.37 -24.10 26.41
CA ARG A 327 -6.17 -22.96 26.87
C ARG A 327 -6.59 -22.10 25.67
N PRO A 328 -7.67 -22.45 24.96
CA PRO A 328 -8.15 -21.65 23.84
C PRO A 328 -8.53 -20.22 24.24
N GLU A 329 -8.72 -19.96 25.53
CA GLU A 329 -8.97 -18.64 26.12
C GLU A 329 -7.70 -17.82 26.42
N ALA A 330 -6.51 -18.39 26.22
CA ALA A 330 -5.23 -17.72 26.39
C ALA A 330 -5.03 -16.57 25.38
N PRO A 331 -4.06 -15.65 25.62
CA PRO A 331 -3.75 -14.59 24.67
C PRO A 331 -3.43 -15.17 23.30
N ALA A 332 -3.92 -14.52 22.25
CA ALA A 332 -3.64 -14.94 20.88
C ALA A 332 -2.14 -14.82 20.58
N THR A 333 -1.62 -15.74 19.77
CA THR A 333 -0.25 -15.60 19.25
C THR A 333 -0.24 -14.51 18.18
N LEU A 334 0.91 -13.83 18.03
CA LEU A 334 1.09 -12.87 16.95
C LEU A 334 0.88 -13.52 15.58
N GLU A 335 1.28 -14.78 15.40
CA GLU A 335 1.05 -15.54 14.17
C GLU A 335 -0.43 -15.58 13.78
N THR A 336 -1.31 -15.88 14.72
CA THR A 336 -2.76 -15.95 14.47
C THR A 336 -3.34 -14.56 14.18
N LEU A 337 -2.85 -13.51 14.86
CA LEU A 337 -3.29 -12.14 14.60
C LEU A 337 -2.81 -11.61 13.24
N VAL A 338 -1.55 -11.86 12.86
CA VAL A 338 -1.01 -11.46 11.55
C VAL A 338 -1.78 -12.13 10.42
N GLN A 339 -2.12 -13.42 10.56
CA GLN A 339 -2.96 -14.11 9.59
C GLN A 339 -4.31 -13.41 9.43
N ARG A 340 -4.96 -13.04 10.54
CA ARG A 340 -6.25 -12.32 10.50
C ARG A 340 -6.12 -10.94 9.86
N CYS A 341 -5.05 -10.19 10.17
CA CYS A 341 -4.77 -8.91 9.52
C CYS A 341 -4.61 -9.06 8.01
N ARG A 342 -3.95 -10.11 7.52
CA ARG A 342 -3.81 -10.41 6.09
C ARG A 342 -5.15 -10.69 5.42
N GLU A 343 -5.96 -11.55 6.03
CA GLU A 343 -7.31 -11.87 5.55
C GLU A 343 -8.20 -10.62 5.48
N GLN A 344 -8.04 -9.71 6.45
CA GLN A 344 -8.75 -8.43 6.48
C GLN A 344 -8.09 -7.35 5.63
N ARG A 345 -6.84 -7.51 5.16
CA ARG A 345 -6.00 -6.46 4.54
C ARG A 345 -5.79 -5.24 5.46
N LEU A 346 -5.46 -5.48 6.73
CA LEU A 346 -5.09 -4.43 7.69
C LEU A 346 -3.56 -4.36 7.84
N GLY A 347 -3.01 -3.15 7.83
CA GLY A 347 -1.64 -2.93 8.31
C GLY A 347 -1.55 -3.10 9.83
N ILE A 348 -0.34 -3.24 10.35
CA ILE A 348 -0.10 -3.45 11.78
C ILE A 348 0.75 -2.30 12.32
N TYR A 349 0.33 -1.72 13.44
CA TYR A 349 1.15 -0.83 14.27
C TYR A 349 1.53 -1.60 15.55
N LEU A 350 2.71 -2.22 15.56
CA LEU A 350 3.09 -3.22 16.56
C LEU A 350 3.89 -2.59 17.70
N GLU A 351 3.31 -2.46 18.89
CA GLU A 351 4.04 -2.04 20.09
C GLU A 351 4.82 -3.22 20.69
N LEU A 352 6.15 -3.13 20.63
CA LEU A 352 7.09 -4.04 21.27
C LEU A 352 7.23 -3.68 22.76
N LYS A 353 6.65 -4.52 23.63
CA LYS A 353 6.74 -4.38 25.09
C LYS A 353 7.78 -5.30 25.74
N ASP A 354 8.29 -6.27 24.99
CA ASP A 354 9.36 -7.17 25.40
C ASP A 354 10.42 -7.27 24.29
N GLY A 355 11.67 -6.93 24.59
CA GLY A 355 12.78 -7.04 23.64
C GLY A 355 12.99 -8.47 23.12
N ARG A 356 12.61 -9.50 23.89
CA ARG A 356 12.66 -10.90 23.42
C ARG A 356 11.71 -11.17 22.26
N ALA A 357 10.67 -10.35 22.08
CA ALA A 357 9.66 -10.53 21.04
C ALA A 357 10.08 -9.96 19.68
N ILE A 358 11.17 -9.18 19.58
CA ILE A 358 11.60 -8.51 18.35
C ILE A 358 11.89 -9.54 17.25
N GLU A 359 12.84 -10.45 17.47
CA GLU A 359 13.21 -11.46 16.47
C GLU A 359 12.02 -12.40 16.15
N PRO A 360 11.31 -12.98 17.13
CA PRO A 360 10.17 -13.85 16.84
C PRO A 360 9.07 -13.14 16.05
N ALA A 361 8.79 -11.87 16.34
CA ALA A 361 7.81 -11.09 15.60
C ALA A 361 8.25 -10.86 14.15
N LEU A 362 9.50 -10.47 13.92
CA LEU A 362 10.06 -10.32 12.58
C LEU A 362 9.99 -11.63 11.80
N THR A 363 10.31 -12.76 12.44
CA THR A 363 10.23 -14.08 11.82
C THR A 363 8.81 -14.45 11.39
N VAL A 364 7.80 -14.20 12.25
CA VAL A 364 6.38 -14.38 11.89
C VAL A 364 6.00 -13.48 10.71
N LEU A 365 6.33 -12.19 10.77
CA LEU A 365 5.94 -11.20 9.77
C LEU A 365 6.58 -11.47 8.40
N ARG A 366 7.86 -11.85 8.36
CA ARG A 366 8.54 -12.24 7.12
C ARG A 366 7.93 -13.51 6.53
N ARG A 367 7.75 -14.56 7.34
CA ARG A 367 7.17 -15.83 6.89
C ARG A 367 5.79 -15.64 6.28
N GLN A 368 4.97 -14.76 6.86
CA GLN A 368 3.64 -14.47 6.35
C GLN A 368 3.60 -13.37 5.27
N GLY A 369 4.74 -12.78 4.90
CA GLY A 369 4.79 -11.72 3.90
C GLY A 369 4.02 -10.47 4.30
N TRP A 370 4.06 -10.07 5.58
CA TRP A 370 3.34 -8.90 6.10
C TRP A 370 4.24 -7.88 6.82
N LEU A 371 5.56 -8.06 6.72
CA LEU A 371 6.54 -7.15 7.32
C LEU A 371 6.45 -5.73 6.71
N GLU A 372 6.28 -5.63 5.39
CA GLU A 372 6.17 -4.34 4.67
C GLU A 372 4.90 -3.55 5.02
N HIS A 373 3.91 -4.23 5.61
CA HIS A 373 2.65 -3.64 6.07
C HIS A 373 2.64 -3.38 7.59
N THR A 374 3.82 -3.40 8.23
CA THR A 374 3.97 -3.28 9.69
C THR A 374 4.89 -2.13 10.06
N ILE A 375 4.43 -1.28 10.99
CA ILE A 375 5.24 -0.27 11.67
C ILE A 375 5.55 -0.81 13.07
N GLY A 376 6.84 -0.99 13.39
CA GLY A 376 7.27 -1.42 14.72
C GLY A 376 7.42 -0.22 15.65
N ALA A 377 6.98 -0.36 16.89
CA ALA A 377 6.90 0.76 17.83
C ALA A 377 7.38 0.36 19.22
N SER A 378 8.00 1.28 19.97
CA SER A 378 8.25 1.06 21.39
C SER A 378 8.55 2.37 22.14
N PHE A 379 8.36 2.36 23.46
CA PHE A 379 8.93 3.34 24.38
C PHE A 379 10.45 3.17 24.56
N ARG A 380 11.03 2.06 24.08
CA ARG A 380 12.45 1.73 24.16
C ARG A 380 13.16 2.08 22.84
N PRO A 381 13.93 3.19 22.76
CA PRO A 381 14.56 3.61 21.52
C PRO A 381 15.58 2.59 20.99
N ASP A 382 16.22 1.83 21.89
CA ASP A 382 17.13 0.74 21.53
C ASP A 382 16.39 -0.41 20.83
N TRP A 383 15.17 -0.75 21.25
CA TRP A 383 14.34 -1.76 20.57
C TRP A 383 13.81 -1.27 19.22
N VAL A 384 13.49 0.03 19.11
CA VAL A 384 13.12 0.63 17.81
C VAL A 384 14.31 0.59 16.85
N ALA A 385 15.52 0.91 17.32
CA ALA A 385 16.73 0.84 16.50
C ALA A 385 17.00 -0.59 16.03
N GLU A 386 16.86 -1.58 16.91
CA GLU A 386 16.99 -2.99 16.56
C GLU A 386 15.94 -3.42 15.53
N TRP A 387 14.67 -3.04 15.72
CA TRP A 387 13.60 -3.29 14.76
C TRP A 387 13.92 -2.70 13.38
N VAL A 388 14.28 -1.42 13.32
CA VAL A 388 14.57 -0.72 12.05
C VAL A 388 15.74 -1.38 11.33
N ALA A 389 16.81 -1.70 12.05
CA ALA A 389 18.00 -2.35 11.48
C ALA A 389 17.70 -3.73 10.89
N GLN A 390 16.84 -4.52 11.54
CA GLN A 390 16.53 -5.88 11.08
C GLN A 390 15.40 -5.92 10.05
N SER A 391 14.38 -5.06 10.18
CA SER A 391 13.23 -5.05 9.28
C SER A 391 13.50 -4.32 7.96
N ALA A 392 14.41 -3.33 7.96
CA ALA A 392 14.50 -2.31 6.92
C ALA A 392 13.15 -1.61 6.62
N GLY A 393 12.23 -1.65 7.59
CA GLY A 393 10.90 -1.06 7.53
C GLY A 393 10.71 0.06 8.56
N PRO A 394 9.53 0.69 8.59
CA PRO A 394 9.28 1.86 9.40
C PRO A 394 9.26 1.53 10.90
N GLY A 395 9.90 2.40 11.68
CA GLY A 395 9.85 2.42 13.14
C GLY A 395 9.15 3.66 13.69
N ALA A 396 8.50 3.52 14.86
CA ALA A 396 7.93 4.61 15.63
C ALA A 396 8.48 4.63 17.06
N VAL A 397 8.92 5.79 17.53
CA VAL A 397 9.40 5.93 18.92
C VAL A 397 8.36 6.63 19.80
N LEU A 398 7.95 5.96 20.87
CA LEU A 398 6.94 6.44 21.81
C LEU A 398 7.59 7.19 22.97
N PHE A 399 6.94 8.25 23.44
CA PHE A 399 7.36 8.99 24.62
C PHE A 399 6.20 9.72 25.29
N ALA A 400 6.23 9.78 26.62
CA ALA A 400 5.23 10.51 27.42
C ALA A 400 5.70 11.92 27.82
N GLY A 401 7.01 12.16 27.89
CA GLY A 401 7.57 13.42 28.37
C GLY A 401 7.42 14.57 27.36
N ARG A 402 6.89 15.73 27.79
CA ARG A 402 6.75 16.93 26.94
C ARG A 402 8.07 17.61 26.58
N HIS A 403 9.12 17.36 27.35
CA HIS A 403 10.44 17.97 27.15
C HIS A 403 11.37 17.11 26.30
N VAL A 404 10.90 15.96 25.84
CA VAL A 404 11.63 15.11 24.89
C VAL A 404 11.81 15.89 23.60
N ASP A 405 13.03 15.88 23.06
CA ASP A 405 13.27 16.32 21.68
C ASP A 405 12.89 15.16 20.75
N PRO A 406 11.75 15.25 20.04
CA PRO A 406 11.25 14.15 19.22
C PRO A 406 12.17 13.88 18.02
N VAL A 407 12.83 14.91 17.49
CA VAL A 407 13.68 14.79 16.30
C VAL A 407 15.00 14.09 16.67
N ALA A 408 15.62 14.51 17.78
CA ALA A 408 16.83 13.87 18.27
C ALA A 408 16.57 12.40 18.63
N LEU A 409 15.43 12.13 19.30
CA LEU A 409 15.05 10.77 19.68
C LEU A 409 14.84 9.87 18.46
N ALA A 410 14.04 10.31 17.48
CA ALA A 410 13.76 9.54 16.27
C ALA A 410 15.02 9.28 15.44
N ARG A 411 15.88 10.30 15.26
CA ARG A 411 17.16 10.12 14.55
C ARG A 411 18.09 9.15 15.27
N GLY A 412 18.11 9.17 16.60
CA GLY A 412 18.94 8.26 17.41
C GLY A 412 18.59 6.78 17.25
N CYS A 413 17.34 6.46 16.91
CA CYS A 413 16.89 5.09 16.67
C CYS A 413 16.48 4.78 15.22
N GLY A 414 16.67 5.71 14.29
CA GLY A 414 16.27 5.55 12.89
C GLY A 414 14.75 5.49 12.65
N ALA A 415 13.94 5.97 13.59
CA ALA A 415 12.49 5.97 13.45
C ALA A 415 12.02 6.98 12.38
N GLU A 416 11.01 6.60 11.61
CA GLU A 416 10.31 7.50 10.67
C GLU A 416 9.15 8.24 11.35
N TYR A 417 8.65 7.69 12.46
CA TYR A 417 7.51 8.21 13.19
C TYR A 417 7.87 8.54 14.63
N VAL A 418 7.31 9.63 15.13
CA VAL A 418 7.29 9.98 16.55
C VAL A 418 5.88 9.78 17.09
N HIS A 419 5.80 9.24 18.30
CA HIS A 419 4.52 8.98 18.94
C HIS A 419 4.47 9.65 20.32
N PRO A 420 3.94 10.87 20.42
CA PRO A 420 3.69 11.53 21.70
C PRO A 420 2.45 10.93 22.39
N CYS A 421 2.64 10.29 23.55
CA CYS A 421 1.56 9.75 24.39
C CYS A 421 1.02 10.84 25.31
N TRP A 422 0.36 11.84 24.72
CA TRP A 422 -0.08 13.06 25.40
C TRP A 422 -1.60 13.20 25.53
N GLU A 423 -2.36 12.19 25.12
CA GLU A 423 -3.83 12.19 25.06
C GLU A 423 -4.49 12.54 26.41
N ARG A 424 -3.81 12.21 27.52
CA ARG A 424 -4.24 12.48 28.91
C ARG A 424 -3.73 13.78 29.50
N LEU A 425 -2.90 14.56 28.79
CA LEU A 425 -2.30 15.79 29.32
C LEU A 425 -3.24 17.01 29.29
N GLY A 426 -4.54 16.78 29.19
CA GLY A 426 -5.58 17.80 29.30
C GLY A 426 -6.75 17.57 28.33
N PRO A 427 -7.69 18.53 28.27
CA PRO A 427 -8.85 18.45 27.37
C PRO A 427 -8.49 18.67 25.90
N ARG A 428 -7.34 19.27 25.61
CA ARG A 428 -6.88 19.67 24.26
C ARG A 428 -5.41 19.28 24.03
N PRO A 429 -5.08 17.98 23.99
CA PRO A 429 -3.71 17.54 23.75
C PRO A 429 -3.22 17.89 22.33
N ASP A 430 -4.13 18.09 21.38
CA ASP A 430 -3.84 18.61 20.03
C ASP A 430 -3.16 19.99 20.03
N ALA A 431 -3.39 20.81 21.08
CA ALA A 431 -2.75 22.10 21.22
C ALA A 431 -1.27 22.00 21.63
N LEU A 432 -0.83 20.84 22.14
CA LEU A 432 0.58 20.58 22.46
C LEU A 432 1.41 20.30 21.19
N LEU A 433 0.74 19.92 20.10
CA LEU A 433 1.31 19.83 18.76
C LEU A 433 1.15 21.18 18.05
N ASP A 434 1.79 22.21 18.60
CA ASP A 434 1.75 23.56 18.00
C ASP A 434 2.48 23.61 16.64
N ASP A 435 2.30 24.70 15.91
CA ASP A 435 2.84 24.84 14.56
C ASP A 435 4.37 24.76 14.54
N ALA A 436 5.05 25.31 15.55
CA ALA A 436 6.50 25.24 15.65
C ALA A 436 6.98 23.81 15.91
N TRP A 437 6.28 23.05 16.74
CA TRP A 437 6.58 21.65 17.00
C TRP A 437 6.34 20.80 15.75
N MET A 438 5.19 20.94 15.09
CA MET A 438 4.85 20.20 13.88
C MET A 438 5.78 20.51 12.71
N GLN A 439 6.14 21.79 12.52
CA GLN A 439 7.09 22.20 11.49
C GLN A 439 8.45 21.55 11.71
N ARG A 440 8.99 21.58 12.95
CA ARG A 440 10.27 20.94 13.26
C ARG A 440 10.30 19.45 12.97
N VAL A 441 9.21 18.73 13.28
CA VAL A 441 9.10 17.29 13.00
C VAL A 441 8.99 17.04 11.49
N THR A 442 8.20 17.85 10.78
CA THR A 442 8.00 17.75 9.34
C THR A 442 9.27 18.07 8.55
N ASP A 443 10.01 19.12 8.93
CA ASP A 443 11.30 19.50 8.34
C ASP A 443 12.38 18.42 8.54
N ALA A 444 12.25 17.63 9.60
CA ALA A 444 13.09 16.47 9.83
C ALA A 444 12.69 15.23 9.00
N GLY A 445 11.62 15.32 8.20
CA GLY A 445 11.09 14.22 7.38
C GLY A 445 10.28 13.19 8.16
N LEU A 446 9.88 13.50 9.40
CA LEU A 446 9.21 12.57 10.31
C LEU A 446 7.68 12.70 10.26
N GLY A 447 7.00 11.59 10.58
CA GLY A 447 5.55 11.55 10.77
C GLY A 447 5.16 11.54 12.25
N VAL A 448 3.93 11.95 12.54
CA VAL A 448 3.37 11.89 13.91
C VAL A 448 2.25 10.88 13.95
N ILE A 449 2.33 9.90 14.84
CA ILE A 449 1.20 9.01 15.16
C ILE A 449 0.75 9.36 16.57
N CYS A 450 -0.54 9.63 16.75
CA CYS A 450 -1.09 9.98 18.07
C CYS A 450 -1.72 8.76 18.75
N TRP A 451 -1.70 8.77 20.08
CA TRP A 451 -2.33 7.74 20.92
C TRP A 451 -3.86 7.79 20.78
N HIS A 452 -4.56 6.88 21.47
CA HIS A 452 -6.01 6.76 21.33
C HIS A 452 -6.72 8.09 21.61
N GLU A 453 -7.60 8.49 20.69
CA GLU A 453 -8.42 9.69 20.84
C GLU A 453 -9.85 9.42 20.35
N GLU A 454 -10.81 9.86 21.17
CA GLU A 454 -12.23 9.61 20.98
C GLU A 454 -13.04 10.91 20.93
N ARG A 455 -12.43 12.06 21.27
CA ARG A 455 -13.09 13.37 21.29
C ARG A 455 -13.12 13.97 19.87
N PRO A 456 -14.30 14.12 19.23
CA PRO A 456 -14.38 14.60 17.85
C PRO A 456 -13.71 15.97 17.60
N PRO A 457 -13.80 16.97 18.50
CA PRO A 457 -13.09 18.24 18.30
C PRO A 457 -11.56 18.10 18.29
N VAL A 458 -11.02 17.16 19.09
CA VAL A 458 -9.57 16.89 19.15
C VAL A 458 -9.14 16.12 17.92
N ILE A 459 -9.88 15.09 17.50
CA ILE A 459 -9.63 14.33 16.27
C ILE A 459 -9.57 15.29 15.07
N ALA A 460 -10.57 16.18 14.91
CA ALA A 460 -10.60 17.15 13.82
C ALA A 460 -9.41 18.12 13.86
N ALA A 461 -8.95 18.52 15.05
CA ALA A 461 -7.77 19.36 15.19
C ALA A 461 -6.47 18.61 14.83
N LEU A 462 -6.30 17.37 15.30
CA LEU A 462 -5.16 16.51 14.96
C LEU A 462 -5.05 16.28 13.45
N ARG A 463 -6.17 16.04 12.76
CA ARG A 463 -6.19 15.96 11.28
C ARG A 463 -5.62 17.21 10.63
N ARG A 464 -6.11 18.40 11.03
CA ARG A 464 -5.63 19.68 10.51
C ARG A 464 -4.17 19.98 10.85
N ARG A 465 -3.60 19.35 11.89
CA ARG A 465 -2.15 19.45 12.15
C ARG A 465 -1.33 18.63 11.15
N GLY A 466 -1.93 17.72 10.40
CA GLY A 466 -1.23 16.86 9.45
C GLY A 466 -0.50 15.70 10.12
N VAL A 467 -1.05 15.15 11.21
CA VAL A 467 -0.55 13.90 11.79
C VAL A 467 -0.69 12.77 10.77
N ALA A 468 0.22 11.80 10.81
CA ALA A 468 0.23 10.67 9.88
C ALA A 468 -0.80 9.60 10.25
N GLY A 469 -1.11 9.45 11.53
CA GLY A 469 -2.06 8.46 12.05
C GLY A 469 -2.64 8.85 13.41
N ILE A 470 -3.84 8.36 13.71
CA ILE A 470 -4.51 8.53 15.00
C ILE A 470 -4.98 7.14 15.44
N CYS A 471 -4.61 6.72 16.64
CA CYS A 471 -5.19 5.55 17.28
C CYS A 471 -6.57 5.87 17.85
N SER A 472 -7.46 4.90 17.95
CA SER A 472 -8.73 5.06 18.67
C SER A 472 -9.29 3.71 19.09
N ASP A 473 -9.93 3.68 20.25
CA ASP A 473 -10.75 2.54 20.67
C ASP A 473 -12.01 2.39 19.81
N ARG A 474 -12.36 3.47 19.09
CA ARG A 474 -13.54 3.64 18.24
C ARG A 474 -13.16 4.14 16.84
N PRO A 475 -12.59 3.28 15.99
CA PRO A 475 -11.99 3.70 14.72
C PRO A 475 -12.94 4.43 13.76
N GLU A 476 -14.25 4.21 13.88
CA GLU A 476 -15.26 4.89 13.08
C GLU A 476 -15.31 6.41 13.33
N LEU A 477 -14.90 6.87 14.52
CA LEU A 477 -14.82 8.31 14.85
C LEU A 477 -13.70 9.01 14.06
N LEU A 478 -12.74 8.26 13.54
CA LEU A 478 -11.61 8.79 12.79
C LEU A 478 -11.94 9.04 11.31
N ARG A 479 -13.12 8.66 10.82
CA ARG A 479 -13.53 8.95 9.44
C ARG A 479 -13.60 10.46 9.17
N GLY A 480 -13.09 10.86 8.01
CA GLY A 480 -13.29 12.18 7.41
C GLY A 480 -14.77 12.58 7.37
N PRO A 481 -15.09 13.88 7.41
CA PRO A 481 -16.44 14.37 7.17
C PRO A 481 -17.00 14.01 5.79
#